data_AF-X0AQW5-F1
#
_entry.id   AF-X0AQW5-F1
#
_cell.length_a   1.000
_cell.length_b   1.000
_cell.length_c   1.000
_cell.angle_alpha   90.00
_cell.angle_beta   90.00
_cell.angle_gamma   90.00
#
_symmetry.space_group_name_H-M   'P 1'
#
loop_
_entity.id
_entity.type
_entity.pdbx_description
1 polymer ?
#
loop_
_entity_poly.entity_id
_entity_poly.type
_entity_poly.pdbx_seq_one_letter_code
_entity_poly.pdbx_strand_id
1 'polypeptide(L)'
;MITPSYRNFVEYRARANPCVSRLSNYLQHECVGESKVTYLDYTNQSLEPRRIDVPEDEISQLLNMSPSVSTRFVFVENISPGLMILLGEKLDIDPLFFTDYIHAAFANLEKTSPPPSLATLPSSIATRDHIHLHCQKVIALEGTDDELKKAPYDLKTRSNVPRHVRRLVTLPGRRLALAQTCCSFIIKSIGDMNICLFLMDPAATSVVHHLV
;
A
#
# COMPACT_ATOMS: atom_id res chain seq x y z
N MET A 1 -18.81 -9.20 24.58
CA MET A 1 -18.78 -7.99 23.75
C MET A 1 -18.17 -8.39 22.41
N ILE A 2 -18.87 -8.17 21.30
CA ILE A 2 -18.33 -8.46 19.96
C ILE A 2 -17.44 -7.27 19.61
N THR A 3 -16.13 -7.48 19.51
CA THR A 3 -15.21 -6.45 19.01
C THR A 3 -15.59 -6.17 17.55
N PRO A 4 -15.97 -4.94 17.18
CA PRO A 4 -16.29 -4.63 15.79
C PRO A 4 -15.05 -4.87 14.93
N SER A 5 -15.21 -5.57 13.81
CA SER A 5 -14.11 -5.81 12.88
C SER A 5 -13.55 -4.49 12.35
N TYR A 6 -12.27 -4.48 11.95
CA TYR A 6 -11.66 -3.28 11.36
C TYR A 6 -12.43 -2.78 10.14
N ARG A 7 -13.02 -3.68 9.34
CA ARG A 7 -13.93 -3.31 8.23
C ARG A 7 -15.11 -2.47 8.71
N ASN A 8 -15.81 -2.89 9.75
CA ASN A 8 -16.95 -2.14 10.30
C ASN A 8 -16.50 -0.77 10.85
N PHE A 9 -15.31 -0.72 11.44
CA PHE A 9 -14.71 0.54 11.89
C PHE A 9 -14.42 1.49 10.73
N VAL A 10 -13.83 1.00 9.63
CA VAL A 10 -13.60 1.78 8.41
C VAL A 10 -14.91 2.30 7.82
N GLU A 11 -15.93 1.46 7.72
CA GLU A 11 -17.26 1.84 7.22
C GLU A 11 -17.91 2.94 8.08
N TYR A 12 -17.81 2.82 9.40
CA TYR A 12 -18.27 3.85 10.31
C TYR A 12 -17.52 5.18 10.10
N ARG A 13 -16.18 5.12 9.99
CA ARG A 13 -15.34 6.32 9.76
C ARG A 13 -15.62 6.97 8.41
N ALA A 14 -15.93 6.18 7.38
CA ALA A 14 -16.28 6.68 6.04
C ALA A 14 -17.55 7.54 6.02
N ARG A 15 -18.50 7.32 6.94
CA ARG A 15 -19.71 8.16 7.06
C ARG A 15 -19.40 9.58 7.52
N ALA A 16 -18.37 9.75 8.34
CA ALA A 16 -17.97 11.04 8.90
C ALA A 16 -16.83 11.71 8.12
N ASN A 17 -15.99 10.91 7.44
CA ASN A 17 -14.85 11.40 6.66
C ASN A 17 -14.91 10.85 5.22
N PRO A 18 -15.30 11.67 4.24
CA PRO A 18 -15.37 11.27 2.83
C PRO A 18 -14.06 10.73 2.27
N CYS A 19 -12.90 11.10 2.81
CA CYS A 19 -11.61 10.58 2.36
C CYS A 19 -11.51 9.06 2.55
N VAL A 20 -12.08 8.54 3.65
CA VAL A 20 -12.03 7.11 4.02
C VAL A 20 -12.99 6.26 3.18
N SER A 21 -13.97 6.87 2.50
CA SER A 21 -14.96 6.15 1.66
C SER A 21 -14.29 5.28 0.58
N ARG A 22 -13.16 5.74 0.04
CA ARG A 22 -12.37 4.98 -0.93
C ARG A 22 -11.81 3.70 -0.34
N LEU A 23 -11.30 3.75 0.88
CA LEU A 23 -10.82 2.57 1.58
C LEU A 23 -11.98 1.62 1.87
N SER A 24 -13.12 2.15 2.34
CA SER A 24 -14.32 1.35 2.58
C SER A 24 -14.74 0.55 1.34
N ASN A 25 -14.76 1.19 0.17
CA ASN A 25 -15.07 0.54 -1.09
C ASN A 25 -13.97 -0.45 -1.51
N TYR A 26 -12.70 -0.04 -1.41
CA TYR A 26 -11.56 -0.87 -1.77
C TYR A 26 -11.53 -2.19 -1.00
N LEU A 27 -11.83 -2.15 0.31
CA LEU A 27 -11.84 -3.35 1.14
C LEU A 27 -12.87 -4.40 0.70
N GLN A 28 -13.84 -4.07 -0.16
CA GLN A 28 -14.83 -5.01 -0.70
C GLN A 28 -14.37 -5.76 -1.94
N HIS A 29 -13.24 -5.35 -2.56
CA HIS A 29 -12.76 -5.94 -3.81
C HIS A 29 -11.96 -7.22 -3.58
N GLU A 30 -11.93 -8.08 -4.60
CA GLU A 30 -11.04 -9.24 -4.64
C GLU A 30 -9.60 -8.82 -4.98
N CYS A 31 -8.64 -9.64 -4.55
CA CYS A 31 -7.23 -9.44 -4.89
C CYS A 31 -6.99 -9.78 -6.35
N VAL A 32 -6.14 -8.98 -7.01
CA VAL A 32 -5.66 -9.21 -8.37
C VAL A 32 -4.42 -10.12 -8.39
N GLY A 33 -3.66 -10.15 -7.29
CA GLY A 33 -2.47 -10.99 -7.13
C GLY A 33 -2.13 -11.24 -5.66
N GLU A 34 -1.15 -12.10 -5.44
CA GLU A 34 -0.68 -12.48 -4.09
C GLU A 34 0.04 -11.31 -3.41
N SER A 35 -0.13 -11.23 -2.08
CA SER A 35 0.72 -10.37 -1.24
C SER A 35 1.99 -11.13 -0.86
N LYS A 36 3.10 -10.42 -0.71
CA LYS A 36 4.33 -11.00 -0.15
C LYS A 36 4.68 -10.32 1.16
N VAL A 37 4.94 -11.14 2.18
CA VAL A 37 5.23 -10.66 3.53
C VAL A 37 6.61 -11.14 3.95
N THR A 38 7.43 -10.21 4.43
CA THR A 38 8.75 -10.50 4.97
C THR A 38 8.93 -9.79 6.30
N TYR A 39 9.40 -10.52 7.32
CA TYR A 39 9.85 -9.96 8.59
C TYR A 39 11.37 -9.88 8.65
N LEU A 40 11.89 -8.81 9.22
CA LEU A 40 13.26 -8.70 9.71
C LEU A 40 13.23 -8.47 11.22
N ASP A 41 13.62 -9.49 11.99
CA ASP A 41 13.63 -9.45 13.45
C ASP A 41 15.00 -9.06 13.96
N TYR A 42 15.05 -7.93 14.68
CA TYR A 42 16.22 -7.48 15.40
C TYR A 42 16.11 -7.90 16.87
N THR A 43 17.11 -8.65 17.32
CA THR A 43 17.23 -9.06 18.72
C THR A 43 18.30 -8.22 19.41
N ASN A 44 18.20 -8.11 20.73
CA ASN A 44 19.26 -7.44 21.51
C ASN A 44 20.59 -8.21 21.53
N GLN A 45 20.63 -9.41 20.93
CA GLN A 45 21.77 -10.34 20.97
C GLN A 45 22.51 -10.43 19.63
N SER A 46 21.97 -9.88 18.55
CA SER A 46 22.55 -9.95 17.21
C SER A 46 22.53 -8.59 16.53
N LEU A 47 23.61 -8.25 15.81
CA LEU A 47 23.68 -7.07 14.96
C LEU A 47 22.99 -7.29 13.61
N GLU A 48 22.90 -8.54 13.16
CA GLU A 48 22.22 -8.90 11.92
C GLU A 48 20.77 -9.33 12.18
N PRO A 49 19.80 -8.83 11.41
CA PRO A 49 18.42 -9.22 11.56
C PRO A 49 18.18 -10.63 11.00
N ARG A 50 17.28 -11.36 11.66
CA ARG A 50 16.77 -12.62 11.10
C ARG A 50 15.68 -12.32 10.08
N ARG A 51 15.89 -12.73 8.82
CA ARG A 51 14.87 -12.68 7.77
C ARG A 51 13.93 -13.89 7.87
N ILE A 52 12.63 -13.62 7.80
CA ILE A 52 11.58 -14.64 7.78
C ILE A 52 10.59 -14.25 6.68
N ASP A 53 10.42 -15.08 5.66
CA ASP A 53 9.35 -14.91 4.69
C ASP A 53 8.11 -15.62 5.22
N VAL A 54 6.97 -14.92 5.22
CA VAL A 54 5.76 -15.33 5.95
C VAL A 54 4.60 -15.48 4.95
N PRO A 55 3.92 -16.64 4.92
CA PRO A 55 2.67 -16.80 4.19
C PRO A 55 1.60 -15.80 4.66
N GLU A 56 0.71 -15.35 3.76
CA GLU A 56 -0.31 -14.35 4.08
C GLU A 56 -1.23 -14.79 5.24
N ASP A 57 -1.57 -16.08 5.30
CA ASP A 57 -2.40 -16.70 6.34
C ASP A 57 -1.70 -16.78 7.71
N GLU A 58 -0.37 -16.78 7.72
CA GLU A 58 0.44 -16.81 8.95
C GLU A 58 0.71 -15.43 9.55
N ILE A 59 0.32 -14.32 8.88
CA ILE A 59 0.44 -12.96 9.45
C ILE A 59 -0.28 -12.83 10.79
N SER A 60 -1.29 -13.65 11.08
CA SER A 60 -1.96 -13.62 12.39
C SER A 60 -0.99 -13.85 13.56
N GLN A 61 0.17 -14.45 13.30
CA GLN A 61 1.27 -14.64 14.25
C GLN A 61 2.23 -13.42 14.31
N LEU A 62 1.88 -12.29 13.70
CA LEU A 62 2.67 -11.06 13.70
C LEU A 62 3.06 -10.62 15.12
N LEU A 63 2.14 -10.82 16.08
CA LEU A 63 2.33 -10.49 17.49
C LEU A 63 3.00 -11.62 18.29
N ASN A 64 3.10 -12.83 17.73
CA ASN A 64 3.75 -13.97 18.37
C ASN A 64 5.26 -13.87 18.13
N MET A 65 5.92 -13.16 19.04
CA MET A 65 7.35 -12.89 18.99
C MET A 65 8.08 -13.59 20.14
N SER A 66 9.33 -13.99 19.89
CA SER A 66 10.18 -14.44 20.99
C SER A 66 10.52 -13.26 21.91
N PRO A 67 10.69 -13.47 23.23
CA PRO A 67 11.02 -12.41 24.19
C PRO A 67 12.32 -11.64 23.89
N SER A 68 13.16 -12.17 22.99
CA SER A 68 14.46 -11.59 22.64
C SER A 68 14.40 -10.54 21.53
N VAL A 69 13.26 -10.41 20.83
CA VAL A 69 13.12 -9.49 19.70
C VAL A 69 12.62 -8.14 20.20
N SER A 70 13.43 -7.09 20.01
CA SER A 70 13.09 -5.72 20.42
C SER A 70 12.42 -4.93 19.30
N THR A 71 12.74 -5.22 18.04
CA THR A 71 12.15 -4.53 16.87
C THR A 71 11.93 -5.50 15.72
N ARG A 72 10.75 -5.46 15.11
CA ARG A 72 10.42 -6.21 13.87
C ARG A 72 10.09 -5.23 12.76
N PHE A 73 10.76 -5.38 11.63
CA PHE A 73 10.40 -4.70 10.39
C PHE A 73 9.51 -5.64 9.60
N VAL A 74 8.33 -5.17 9.21
CA VAL A 74 7.35 -5.93 8.44
C VAL A 74 7.23 -5.28 7.07
N PHE A 75 7.62 -6.02 6.04
CA PHE A 75 7.48 -5.59 4.66
C PHE A 75 6.29 -6.34 4.04
N VAL A 76 5.29 -5.59 3.59
CA VAL A 76 4.12 -6.12 2.88
C VAL A 76 4.12 -5.55 1.47
N GLU A 77 4.48 -6.38 0.52
CA GLU A 77 4.42 -6.07 -0.90
C GLU A 77 3.07 -6.48 -1.47
N ASN A 78 2.49 -5.63 -2.33
CA ASN A 78 1.22 -5.88 -3.02
C ASN A 78 0.07 -6.23 -2.05
N ILE A 79 -0.03 -5.52 -0.92
CA ILE A 79 -1.00 -5.79 0.15
C ILE A 79 -2.44 -6.01 -0.34
N SER A 80 -3.07 -7.08 0.14
CA SER A 80 -4.47 -7.41 -0.08
C SER A 80 -5.43 -6.63 0.83
N PRO A 81 -6.72 -6.48 0.45
CA PRO A 81 -7.77 -6.03 1.35
C PRO A 81 -7.86 -6.82 2.67
N GLY A 82 -7.67 -8.13 2.62
CA GLY A 82 -7.68 -9.00 3.79
C GLY A 82 -6.55 -8.65 4.77
N LEU A 83 -5.34 -8.43 4.26
CA LEU A 83 -4.21 -8.01 5.07
C LEU A 83 -4.37 -6.60 5.63
N MET A 84 -4.97 -5.66 4.90
CA MET A 84 -5.26 -4.33 5.46
C MET A 84 -6.18 -4.43 6.68
N ILE A 85 -7.19 -5.29 6.63
CA ILE A 85 -8.10 -5.52 7.75
C ILE A 85 -7.36 -6.15 8.92
N LEU A 86 -6.59 -7.22 8.67
CA LEU A 86 -5.85 -7.93 9.71
C LEU A 86 -4.81 -7.04 10.39
N LEU A 87 -4.00 -6.31 9.62
CA LEU A 87 -3.00 -5.38 10.15
C LEU A 87 -3.64 -4.20 10.86
N GLY A 88 -4.73 -3.65 10.30
CA GLY A 88 -5.49 -2.57 10.91
C GLY A 88 -6.01 -2.94 12.30
N GLU A 89 -6.55 -4.15 12.44
CA GLU A 89 -7.04 -4.67 13.72
C GLU A 89 -5.91 -4.99 14.70
N LYS A 90 -4.84 -5.66 14.25
CA LYS A 90 -3.77 -6.13 15.14
C LYS A 90 -2.84 -5.02 15.61
N LEU A 91 -2.69 -3.96 14.83
CA LEU A 91 -1.76 -2.86 15.11
C LEU A 91 -2.46 -1.53 15.42
N ASP A 92 -3.79 -1.53 15.53
CA ASP A 92 -4.62 -0.33 15.76
C ASP A 92 -4.25 0.83 14.82
N ILE A 93 -4.26 0.55 13.51
CA ILE A 93 -3.86 1.52 12.49
C ILE A 93 -5.05 2.42 12.16
N ASP A 94 -4.85 3.74 12.10
CA ASP A 94 -5.90 4.64 11.62
C ASP A 94 -6.20 4.36 10.13
N PRO A 95 -7.48 4.19 9.73
CA PRO A 95 -7.91 4.04 8.34
C PRO A 95 -7.31 5.07 7.37
N LEU A 96 -6.94 6.26 7.83
CA LEU A 96 -6.29 7.28 7.01
C LEU A 96 -4.93 6.83 6.46
N PHE A 97 -4.17 6.01 7.18
CA PHE A 97 -2.90 5.46 6.69
C PHE A 97 -3.10 4.61 5.43
N PHE A 98 -4.03 3.65 5.48
CA PHE A 98 -4.34 2.84 4.29
C PHE A 98 -5.01 3.67 3.20
N THR A 99 -5.83 4.66 3.56
CA THR A 99 -6.48 5.57 2.60
C THR A 99 -5.45 6.35 1.80
N ASP A 100 -4.45 6.93 2.46
CA ASP A 100 -3.34 7.63 1.80
C ASP A 100 -2.51 6.65 0.94
N TYR A 101 -2.27 5.43 1.43
CA TYR A 101 -1.55 4.42 0.65
C TYR A 101 -2.27 4.00 -0.63
N ILE A 102 -3.58 3.70 -0.58
CA ILE A 102 -4.34 3.27 -1.76
C ILE A 102 -4.63 4.41 -2.73
N HIS A 103 -4.39 5.66 -2.33
CA HIS A 103 -4.67 6.80 -3.17
C HIS A 103 -3.81 6.73 -4.45
N ALA A 104 -4.47 6.62 -5.60
CA ALA A 104 -3.84 6.84 -6.89
C ALA A 104 -3.68 8.36 -7.08
N ALA A 105 -2.45 8.84 -6.97
CA ALA A 105 -2.16 10.26 -7.08
C ALA A 105 -2.69 10.79 -8.44
N PHE A 106 -3.65 11.72 -8.36
CA PHE A 106 -4.09 12.62 -9.45
C PHE A 106 -5.02 12.04 -10.54
N ALA A 107 -5.76 10.95 -10.29
CA ALA A 107 -6.84 10.55 -11.21
C ALA A 107 -8.14 11.34 -10.94
N ASN A 108 -8.57 12.17 -11.90
CA ASN A 108 -9.82 12.96 -11.84
C ASN A 108 -9.94 13.84 -10.57
N LEU A 109 -9.01 14.78 -10.38
CA LEU A 109 -9.03 15.72 -9.25
C LEU A 109 -10.37 16.47 -9.10
N GLU A 110 -11.06 16.73 -10.19
CA GLU A 110 -12.35 17.44 -10.19
C GLU A 110 -13.51 16.59 -9.66
N LYS A 111 -13.41 15.25 -9.74
CA LYS A 111 -14.51 14.33 -9.37
C LYS A 111 -14.21 13.51 -8.13
N THR A 112 -13.00 13.60 -7.59
CA THR A 112 -12.56 12.74 -6.51
C THR A 112 -12.13 13.55 -5.31
N SER A 113 -12.48 13.07 -4.11
CA SER A 113 -12.06 13.74 -2.89
C SER A 113 -10.53 13.83 -2.86
N PRO A 114 -9.98 14.99 -2.45
CA PRO A 114 -8.54 15.16 -2.33
C PRO A 114 -7.96 14.07 -1.41
N PRO A 115 -6.71 13.63 -1.65
CA PRO A 115 -6.04 12.71 -0.74
C PRO A 115 -6.04 13.29 0.67
N PRO A 116 -6.09 12.44 1.72
CA PRO A 116 -5.97 12.92 3.09
C PRO A 116 -4.77 13.85 3.28
N SER A 117 -3.62 13.61 2.65
CA SER A 117 -2.46 14.51 2.68
C SER A 117 -2.76 15.97 2.26
N LEU A 118 -3.72 16.22 1.36
CA LEU A 118 -4.14 17.55 0.92
C LEU A 118 -5.42 18.05 1.61
N ALA A 119 -6.19 17.15 2.22
CA ALA A 119 -7.45 17.45 2.92
C ALA A 119 -7.28 17.60 4.45
N THR A 120 -6.09 17.28 4.98
CA THR A 120 -5.80 17.31 6.42
C THR A 120 -5.17 18.65 6.80
N LEU A 121 -5.53 19.18 7.97
CA LEU A 121 -4.95 20.42 8.50
C LEU A 121 -3.44 20.25 8.72
N PRO A 122 -2.60 21.29 8.46
CA PRO A 122 -1.16 21.23 8.67
C PRO A 122 -0.74 20.79 10.09
N SER A 123 -1.50 21.20 11.11
CA SER A 123 -1.29 20.77 12.50
C SER A 123 -1.46 19.27 12.67
N SER A 124 -2.48 18.69 12.05
CA SER A 124 -2.73 17.24 12.05
C SER A 124 -1.73 16.48 11.18
N ILE A 125 -1.15 17.09 10.15
CA ILE A 125 -0.05 16.52 9.36
C ILE A 125 1.24 16.47 10.20
N ALA A 126 1.54 17.54 10.95
CA ALA A 126 2.73 17.64 11.79
C ALA A 126 2.77 16.59 12.92
N THR A 127 1.62 16.05 13.32
CA THR A 127 1.48 15.01 14.34
C THR A 127 1.36 13.60 13.75
N ARG A 128 1.51 13.41 12.43
CA ARG A 128 1.39 12.07 11.83
C ARG A 128 2.55 11.17 12.27
N ASP A 129 2.21 9.93 12.61
CA ASP A 129 3.13 8.85 13.00
C ASP A 129 3.58 8.00 11.79
N HIS A 130 3.29 8.45 10.57
CA HIS A 130 3.49 7.70 9.34
C HIS A 130 3.98 8.57 8.18
N ILE A 131 4.58 7.92 7.19
CA ILE A 131 5.13 8.53 5.99
C ILE A 131 4.58 7.80 4.76
N HIS A 132 4.22 8.56 3.73
CA HIS A 132 3.90 8.05 2.40
C HIS A 132 4.87 8.63 1.37
N LEU A 133 5.64 7.77 0.73
CA LEU A 133 6.62 8.12 -0.29
C LEU A 133 6.07 7.74 -1.66
N HIS A 134 5.58 8.75 -2.38
CA HIS A 134 5.17 8.59 -3.78
C HIS A 134 6.34 8.90 -4.70
N CYS A 135 6.68 7.96 -5.56
CA CYS A 135 7.78 8.06 -6.51
C CYS A 135 7.31 7.76 -7.93
N GLN A 136 8.07 8.23 -8.92
CA GLN A 136 7.90 7.85 -10.32
C GLN A 136 9.13 7.07 -10.78
N LYS A 137 8.90 5.93 -11.45
CA LYS A 137 9.95 5.10 -12.04
C LYS A 137 9.78 5.05 -13.55
N VAL A 138 10.88 5.16 -14.27
CA VAL A 138 10.91 4.91 -15.71
C VAL A 138 10.92 3.40 -15.92
N ILE A 139 9.94 2.89 -16.66
CA ILE A 139 9.85 1.49 -17.05
C ILE A 139 9.88 1.36 -18.57
N ALA A 140 10.32 0.20 -19.06
CA ALA A 140 10.19 -0.17 -20.46
C ALA A 140 8.86 -0.90 -20.66
N LEU A 141 8.16 -0.57 -21.75
CA LEU A 141 6.96 -1.26 -22.18
C LEU A 141 7.28 -2.31 -23.25
N GLU A 142 6.68 -3.47 -23.08
CA GLU A 142 6.65 -4.55 -24.06
C GLU A 142 5.52 -4.32 -25.08
N GLY A 143 5.56 -5.05 -26.20
CA GLY A 143 4.60 -4.91 -27.31
C GLY A 143 5.11 -4.04 -28.47
N THR A 144 4.52 -4.21 -29.65
CA THR A 144 4.87 -3.49 -30.88
C THR A 144 4.43 -2.02 -30.86
N ASP A 145 5.03 -1.20 -31.72
CA ASP A 145 4.63 0.21 -31.85
C ASP A 145 3.16 0.36 -32.27
N ASP A 146 2.63 -0.58 -33.05
CA ASP A 146 1.23 -0.54 -33.50
C ASP A 146 0.25 -0.98 -32.40
N GLU A 147 0.62 -1.93 -31.54
CA GLU A 147 -0.15 -2.26 -30.33
C GLU A 147 -0.20 -1.07 -29.37
N LEU A 148 0.94 -0.41 -29.18
CA LEU A 148 1.02 0.79 -28.36
C LEU A 148 0.28 1.97 -29.00
N LYS A 149 0.31 2.20 -30.32
CA LYS A 149 -0.51 3.29 -30.91
C LYS A 149 -2.01 3.15 -30.62
N LYS A 150 -2.49 1.91 -30.48
CA LYS A 150 -3.89 1.59 -30.16
C LYS A 150 -4.17 1.59 -28.66
N ALA A 151 -3.16 1.30 -27.84
CA ALA A 151 -3.30 1.30 -26.39
C ALA A 151 -3.44 2.74 -25.85
N PRO A 152 -4.33 2.96 -24.87
CA PRO A 152 -4.50 4.26 -24.23
C PRO A 152 -3.22 4.79 -23.58
N TYR A 153 -3.18 6.10 -23.41
CA TYR A 153 -2.01 6.80 -22.89
C TYR A 153 -1.89 6.72 -21.36
N ASP A 154 -3.03 6.58 -20.69
CA ASP A 154 -3.17 6.28 -19.26
C ASP A 154 -3.38 4.77 -19.10
N LEU A 155 -2.42 4.12 -18.44
CA LEU A 155 -2.42 2.69 -18.12
C LEU A 155 -2.31 2.52 -16.61
N LYS A 156 -2.50 1.30 -16.11
CA LYS A 156 -2.38 0.96 -14.70
C LYS A 156 -1.47 -0.24 -14.48
N THR A 157 -0.78 -0.28 -13.35
CA THR A 157 -0.10 -1.50 -12.90
C THR A 157 -1.11 -2.60 -12.58
N ARG A 158 -0.74 -3.85 -12.88
CA ARG A 158 -1.53 -5.02 -12.48
C ARG A 158 -1.18 -5.44 -11.05
N SER A 159 -1.66 -4.68 -10.07
CA SER A 159 -1.41 -4.88 -8.64
C SER A 159 -2.71 -4.71 -7.84
N ASN A 160 -2.73 -5.23 -6.62
CA ASN A 160 -3.87 -5.10 -5.70
C ASN A 160 -4.20 -3.62 -5.46
N VAL A 161 -3.19 -2.76 -5.35
CA VAL A 161 -3.36 -1.30 -5.39
C VAL A 161 -2.88 -0.79 -6.75
N PRO A 162 -3.79 -0.37 -7.65
CA PRO A 162 -3.41 -0.01 -9.02
C PRO A 162 -2.76 1.36 -9.07
N ARG A 163 -1.61 1.47 -9.73
CA ARG A 163 -0.87 2.74 -9.91
C ARG A 163 -0.91 3.21 -11.34
N HIS A 164 -0.98 4.52 -11.54
CA HIS A 164 -0.98 5.12 -12.86
C HIS A 164 0.36 4.88 -13.56
N VAL A 165 0.29 4.51 -14.82
CA VAL A 165 1.43 4.35 -15.73
C VAL A 165 1.18 5.24 -16.93
N ARG A 166 1.95 6.33 -17.02
CA ARG A 166 1.87 7.28 -18.13
C ARG A 166 2.84 6.88 -19.21
N ARG A 167 2.35 6.65 -20.42
CA ARG A 167 3.25 6.43 -21.54
C ARG A 167 4.05 7.66 -21.90
N LEU A 168 5.30 7.47 -22.30
CA LEU A 168 6.11 8.53 -22.89
C LEU A 168 6.03 8.46 -24.42
N VAL A 169 6.54 9.52 -25.06
CA VAL A 169 6.70 9.52 -26.51
C VAL A 169 7.62 8.37 -26.91
N THR A 170 7.23 7.62 -27.94
CA THR A 170 8.03 6.50 -28.45
C THR A 170 9.34 7.02 -29.01
N LEU A 171 10.45 6.46 -28.54
CA LEU A 171 11.79 6.70 -29.09
C LEU A 171 12.19 5.50 -29.97
N PRO A 172 13.02 5.69 -31.00
CA PRO A 172 13.52 4.58 -31.82
C PRO A 172 14.11 3.46 -30.94
N GLY A 173 13.54 2.27 -31.00
CA GLY A 173 13.99 1.09 -30.25
C GLY A 173 13.70 1.08 -28.75
N ARG A 174 13.04 2.11 -28.18
CA ARG A 174 12.65 2.13 -26.77
C ARG A 174 11.25 2.69 -26.57
N ARG A 175 10.44 1.93 -25.83
CA ARG A 175 9.07 2.27 -25.45
C ARG A 175 9.09 2.48 -23.95
N LEU A 176 9.02 3.73 -23.51
CA LEU A 176 9.17 4.07 -22.10
C LEU A 176 7.83 4.53 -21.51
N ALA A 177 7.67 4.33 -20.21
CA ALA A 177 6.56 4.87 -19.44
C ALA A 177 7.04 5.32 -18.06
N LEU A 178 6.28 6.22 -17.44
CA LEU A 178 6.43 6.63 -16.05
C LEU A 178 5.38 5.89 -15.22
N ALA A 179 5.84 4.92 -14.44
CA ALA A 179 5.00 4.22 -13.47
C ALA A 179 5.07 4.93 -12.12
N GLN A 180 3.91 5.27 -11.57
CA GLN A 180 3.82 5.68 -10.17
C GLN A 180 4.03 4.48 -9.27
N THR A 181 4.62 4.73 -8.10
CA THR A 181 4.83 3.76 -7.03
C THR A 181 4.70 4.49 -5.69
N CYS A 182 4.27 3.77 -4.67
CA CYS A 182 4.14 4.22 -3.31
C CYS A 182 4.85 3.24 -2.37
N CYS A 183 5.53 3.79 -1.37
CA CYS A 183 5.98 3.09 -0.18
C CYS A 183 5.42 3.83 1.03
N SER A 184 4.72 3.13 1.92
CA SER A 184 4.21 3.72 3.16
C SER A 184 4.86 3.08 4.36
N PHE A 185 5.02 3.86 5.41
CA PHE A 185 5.72 3.47 6.62
C PHE A 185 4.99 3.97 7.86
N ILE A 186 4.86 3.13 8.87
CA ILE A 186 4.35 3.48 10.20
C ILE A 186 5.06 2.65 11.27
N ILE A 187 5.29 3.25 12.44
CA ILE A 187 5.84 2.55 13.61
C ILE A 187 4.71 2.39 14.63
N LYS A 188 4.52 1.16 15.12
CA LYS A 188 3.60 0.87 16.23
C LYS A 188 4.34 0.20 17.36
N SER A 189 4.14 0.71 18.58
CA SER A 189 4.69 0.13 19.79
C SER A 189 3.67 -0.78 20.46
N ILE A 190 4.08 -1.99 20.83
CA ILE A 190 3.25 -2.97 21.52
C ILE A 190 4.03 -3.45 22.75
N GLY A 191 3.64 -2.96 23.93
CA GLY A 191 4.47 -3.11 25.13
C GLY A 191 5.84 -2.49 24.92
N ASP A 192 6.90 -3.26 25.18
CA ASP A 192 8.29 -2.82 25.02
C ASP A 192 8.84 -3.01 23.60
N MET A 193 7.99 -3.39 22.65
CA MET A 193 8.38 -3.81 21.31
C MET A 193 7.95 -2.78 20.26
N ASN A 194 8.76 -2.64 19.22
CA ASN A 194 8.41 -1.80 18.06
C ASN A 194 8.20 -2.65 16.81
N ILE A 195 7.08 -2.41 16.12
CA ILE A 195 6.78 -2.96 14.80
C ILE A 195 6.84 -1.83 13.79
N CYS A 196 7.79 -1.93 12.88
CA CYS A 196 8.00 -1.02 11.77
C CYS A 196 7.32 -1.61 10.53
N LEU A 197 6.12 -1.15 10.19
CA LEU A 197 5.34 -1.65 9.06
C LEU A 197 5.64 -0.83 7.80
N PHE A 198 6.00 -1.53 6.72
CA PHE A 198 6.21 -1.01 5.38
C PHE A 198 5.20 -1.62 4.41
N LEU A 199 4.44 -0.77 3.73
CA LEU A 199 3.60 -1.16 2.60
C LEU A 199 4.29 -0.77 1.31
N MET A 200 4.43 -1.71 0.38
CA MET A 200 5.17 -1.49 -0.87
C MET A 200 4.36 -1.95 -2.07
N ASP A 201 4.40 -1.16 -3.14
CA ASP A 201 3.92 -1.62 -4.44
C ASP A 201 4.90 -2.66 -5.03
N PRO A 202 4.39 -3.68 -5.73
CA PRO A 202 5.24 -4.63 -6.43
C PRO A 202 5.96 -3.96 -7.61
N ALA A 203 6.97 -4.63 -8.14
CA ALA A 203 7.59 -4.19 -9.39
C ALA A 203 6.56 -4.13 -10.53
N ALA A 204 6.56 -3.03 -11.29
CA ALA A 204 5.66 -2.85 -12.43
C ALA A 204 6.12 -3.70 -13.63
N THR A 205 5.85 -5.00 -13.58
CA THR A 205 6.20 -5.98 -14.61
C THR A 205 5.17 -6.07 -15.73
N SER A 206 3.93 -5.65 -15.47
CA SER A 206 2.86 -5.63 -16.48
C SER A 206 1.91 -4.45 -16.26
N VAL A 207 1.28 -4.01 -17.36
CA VAL A 207 0.38 -2.86 -17.39
C VAL A 207 -0.92 -3.20 -18.11
N VAL A 208 -2.03 -2.62 -17.65
CA VAL A 208 -3.38 -2.86 -18.16
C VAL A 208 -4.13 -1.54 -18.36
N HIS A 209 -5.12 -1.50 -19.24
CA HIS A 209 -5.96 -0.31 -19.42
C HIS A 209 -6.98 -0.13 -18.28
N HIS A 210 -7.56 -1.24 -17.81
CA HIS A 210 -8.48 -1.31 -16.68
C HIS A 210 -8.24 -2.62 -15.94
N LEU A 211 -8.44 -2.60 -14.63
CA LEU A 211 -8.58 -3.82 -13.84
C LEU A 211 -10.05 -4.19 -13.88
N VAL A 212 -10.33 -5.44 -14.25
CA VAL A 212 -11.67 -6.04 -14.23
C VAL A 212 -12.10 -6.23 -12.79
#